data_AF-W7B1X8-F1
#
_entry.id   AF-W7B1X8-F1
#
_cell.length_a   1.000
_cell.length_b   1.000
_cell.length_c   1.000
_cell.angle_alpha   90.00
_cell.angle_beta   90.00
_cell.angle_gamma   90.00
#
_symmetry.space_group_name_H-M   'P 1'
#
loop_
_entity.id
_entity.type
_entity.pdbx_description
1 polymer ?
#
loop_
_entity_poly.entity_id
_entity_poly.type
_entity_poly.pdbx_seq_one_letter_code
_entity_poly.pdbx_strand_id
1 'polypeptide(L)'
;MIYANYKGKVYKVSEISGQQVRLVSEDKNDTTNGFKLKEYPDYYLNKDILPNLYVKEVSLSNLSELFEIKAFVRYQCENFELISNSDKQYLLIGTSDSKLAKKNGFYKN
;
A
#
# COMPACT_ATOMS: atom_id res chain seq x y z
N MET A 1 -2.22 -0.52 4.20
CA MET A 1 -1.15 -0.28 3.18
C MET A 1 0.21 -0.43 3.86
N ILE A 2 1.13 -1.17 3.24
CA ILE A 2 2.40 -1.56 3.86
C ILE A 2 3.51 -0.58 3.51
N TYR A 3 4.33 -0.27 4.51
CA TYR A 3 5.49 0.59 4.43
C TYR A 3 6.70 -0.04 5.12
N ALA A 4 7.89 0.36 4.72
CA ALA A 4 9.13 -0.10 5.31
C ALA A 4 10.12 1.05 5.49
N ASN A 5 10.88 1.02 6.58
CA ASN A 5 12.02 1.89 6.77
C ASN A 5 13.28 1.19 6.23
N TYR A 6 13.90 1.81 5.22
CA TYR A 6 15.13 1.35 4.60
C TYR A 6 16.16 2.49 4.62
N LYS A 7 17.27 2.27 5.33
CA LYS A 7 18.35 3.26 5.49
C LYS A 7 17.86 4.64 5.99
N GLY A 8 16.87 4.67 6.88
CA GLY A 8 16.38 5.91 7.51
C GLY A 8 15.32 6.66 6.70
N LYS A 9 14.85 6.11 5.58
CA LYS A 9 13.74 6.67 4.79
C LYS A 9 12.61 5.64 4.69
N VAL A 10 11.37 6.12 4.78
CA VAL A 10 10.16 5.29 4.69
C VAL A 10 9.73 5.20 3.23
N TYR A 11 9.50 3.98 2.76
CA TYR A 11 9.06 3.68 1.39
C TYR A 11 7.76 2.87 1.41
N LYS A 12 6.97 3.01 0.35
CA LYS A 12 5.81 2.15 0.12
C LYS A 12 6.30 0.76 -0.28
N VAL A 13 5.66 -0.28 0.25
CA VAL A 13 5.92 -1.67 -0.13
C VAL A 13 4.87 -2.09 -1.15
N SER A 14 5.30 -2.53 -2.34
CA SER A 14 4.39 -3.05 -3.36
C SER A 14 4.26 -4.57 -3.34
N GLU A 15 5.26 -5.27 -2.82
CA GLU A 15 5.30 -6.73 -2.82
C GLU A 15 6.21 -7.26 -1.71
N ILE A 16 5.81 -8.38 -1.11
CA ILE A 16 6.60 -9.17 -0.17
C ILE A 16 6.56 -10.62 -0.68
N SER A 17 7.71 -11.18 -1.01
CA SER A 17 7.84 -12.56 -1.51
C SER A 17 8.96 -13.28 -0.75
N GLY A 18 8.57 -14.17 0.18
CA GLY A 18 9.51 -14.83 1.07
C GLY A 18 10.32 -13.82 1.90
N GLN A 19 11.64 -13.79 1.70
CA GLN A 19 12.53 -12.85 2.38
C GLN A 19 12.82 -11.57 1.59
N GLN A 20 12.18 -11.37 0.44
CA GLN A 20 12.38 -10.19 -0.40
C GLN A 20 11.19 -9.24 -0.31
N VAL A 21 11.49 -7.94 -0.31
CA VAL A 21 10.53 -6.85 -0.31
C VAL A 21 10.82 -5.91 -1.46
N ARG A 22 9.79 -5.57 -2.22
CA ARG A 22 9.86 -4.53 -3.27
C ARG A 22 9.40 -3.20 -2.70
N LEU A 23 10.34 -2.26 -2.60
CA LEU A 23 10.11 -0.88 -2.22
C LEU A 23 9.81 -0.03 -3.46
N VAL A 24 8.95 0.97 -3.28
CA VAL A 24 8.57 1.95 -4.31
C VAL A 24 8.84 3.36 -3.82
N SER A 25 9.43 4.18 -4.68
CA SER A 25 9.66 5.61 -4.49
C SER A 25 9.16 6.41 -5.70
N GLU A 26 8.72 7.64 -5.48
CA GLU A 26 8.41 8.64 -6.51
C GLU A 26 9.57 9.64 -6.69
N ASP A 27 10.62 9.55 -5.85
CA ASP A 27 11.77 10.45 -5.85
C ASP A 27 12.92 9.89 -6.72
N LYS A 28 13.23 10.59 -7.80
CA LYS A 28 14.32 10.25 -8.73
C LYS A 28 15.68 10.16 -8.03
N ASN A 29 15.90 10.89 -6.93
CA ASN A 29 17.17 10.88 -6.22
C ASN A 29 17.47 9.55 -5.54
N ASP A 30 16.46 8.70 -5.31
CA ASP A 30 16.66 7.36 -4.74
C ASP A 30 17.37 6.40 -5.71
N THR A 31 17.59 6.80 -6.96
CA THR A 31 18.50 6.09 -7.87
C THR A 31 19.93 6.04 -7.32
N THR A 32 20.36 7.04 -6.54
CA THR A 32 21.65 7.02 -5.82
C THR A 32 21.70 5.94 -4.74
N ASN A 33 20.53 5.52 -4.22
CA ASN A 33 20.37 4.40 -3.30
C ASN A 33 20.11 3.06 -4.03
N GLY A 34 20.32 3.04 -5.35
CA GLY A 34 20.18 1.86 -6.21
C GLY A 34 18.73 1.43 -6.43
N PHE A 35 17.77 2.35 -6.36
CA PHE A 35 16.46 2.16 -6.97
C PHE A 35 16.58 2.31 -8.50
N LYS A 36 15.71 1.64 -9.25
CA LYS A 36 15.67 1.67 -10.71
C LYS A 36 14.32 2.17 -11.20
N LEU A 37 14.30 2.90 -12.31
CA LEU A 37 13.05 3.33 -12.92
C LEU A 37 12.20 2.09 -13.25
N LYS A 38 10.93 2.12 -12.86
CA LYS A 38 9.97 1.08 -13.17
C LYS A 38 9.62 1.16 -14.65
N GLU A 39 9.87 0.07 -15.36
CA GLU A 39 9.40 -0.09 -16.73
C GLU A 39 7.95 -0.60 -16.70
N TYR A 40 7.04 0.17 -17.27
CA TYR A 40 5.66 -0.24 -17.45
C TYR A 40 5.54 -1.15 -18.69
N PRO A 41 4.84 -2.29 -18.62
CA PRO A 41 4.64 -3.15 -19.77
C PRO A 41 3.90 -2.42 -20.91
N ASP A 42 4.22 -2.76 -22.16
CA ASP A 42 3.68 -2.03 -23.33
C ASP A 42 2.18 -2.21 -23.54
N TYR A 43 1.57 -3.24 -22.93
CA TYR A 43 0.12 -3.44 -22.97
C TYR A 43 -0.67 -2.49 -22.04
N TYR A 44 0.00 -1.65 -21.25
CA TYR A 44 -0.69 -0.66 -20.42
C TYR A 44 -1.20 0.49 -21.30
N LEU A 45 -2.53 0.67 -21.33
CA LEU A 45 -3.16 1.82 -21.98
C LEU A 45 -2.67 3.12 -21.33
N ASN A 46 -2.34 4.13 -22.15
CA ASN A 46 -1.86 5.44 -21.71
C ASN A 46 -0.58 5.36 -20.84
N LYS A 47 0.39 4.53 -21.22
CA LYS A 47 1.69 4.42 -20.53
C LYS A 47 2.40 5.75 -20.31
N ASP A 48 2.25 6.70 -21.23
CA ASP A 48 2.93 8.01 -21.19
C ASP A 48 2.44 8.96 -20.09
N ILE A 49 1.24 8.73 -19.53
CA ILE A 49 0.69 9.53 -18.43
C ILE A 49 0.88 8.86 -17.06
N LEU A 50 1.50 7.68 -17.02
CA LEU A 50 1.76 6.99 -15.77
C LEU A 50 2.87 7.70 -14.98
N PRO A 51 2.78 7.70 -13.64
CA PRO A 51 3.80 8.35 -12.81
C PRO A 51 5.15 7.66 -12.98
N ASN A 52 6.23 8.43 -12.90
CA ASN A 52 7.56 7.85 -12.81
C ASN A 52 7.75 7.24 -11.41
N LEU A 53 7.83 5.91 -11.36
CA LEU A 53 8.10 5.18 -10.13
C LEU A 53 9.49 4.57 -10.17
N TYR A 54 10.16 4.53 -9.03
CA TYR A 54 11.45 3.91 -8.84
C TYR A 54 11.29 2.74 -7.87
N VAL A 55 11.80 1.56 -8.24
CA VAL A 55 11.64 0.34 -7.48
C VAL A 55 12.98 -0.25 -7.06
N LYS A 56 12.99 -0.89 -5.89
CA LYS A 56 14.15 -1.63 -5.38
C LYS A 56 13.71 -2.87 -4.65
N GLU A 57 14.33 -3.99 -4.97
CA GLU A 57 14.18 -5.23 -4.20
C GLU A 57 15.26 -5.28 -3.13
N VAL A 58 14.86 -5.56 -1.89
CA VAL A 58 15.74 -5.67 -0.72
C VAL A 58 15.35 -6.87 0.13
N SER A 59 16.32 -7.44 0.84
CA SER A 59 16.03 -8.44 1.88
C SER A 59 15.27 -7.81 3.03
N LEU A 60 14.31 -8.55 3.63
CA LEU A 60 13.65 -8.19 4.89
C LEU A 60 14.67 -7.85 5.98
N SER A 61 15.79 -8.58 6.03
CA SER A 61 16.86 -8.35 7.01
C SER A 61 17.55 -6.99 6.89
N ASN A 62 17.37 -6.29 5.77
CA ASN A 62 17.96 -4.97 5.53
C ASN A 62 16.99 -3.82 5.90
N LEU A 63 15.78 -4.15 6.34
CA LEU A 63 14.79 -3.18 6.79
C LEU A 63 14.96 -2.98 8.29
N SER A 64 14.95 -1.72 8.75
CA SER A 64 14.91 -1.46 10.19
C SER A 64 13.50 -1.66 10.74
N GLU A 65 12.47 -1.39 9.93
CA GLU A 65 11.07 -1.55 10.30
C GLU A 65 10.23 -1.93 9.08
N LEU A 66 9.18 -2.72 9.32
CA LEU A 66 8.12 -3.05 8.38
C LEU A 66 6.79 -2.90 9.12
N PHE A 67 5.90 -2.06 8.61
CA PHE A 67 4.65 -1.73 9.29
C PHE A 67 3.50 -1.49 8.30
N GLU A 68 2.29 -1.65 8.80
CA GLU A 68 1.07 -1.37 8.05
C GLU A 68 0.37 -0.14 8.61
N ILE A 69 0.05 0.81 7.72
CA ILE A 69 -0.86 1.92 8.03
C ILE A 69 -2.26 1.53 7.59
N LYS A 70 -3.19 1.53 8.54
CA LYS A 70 -4.63 1.33 8.33
C LYS A 70 -5.38 2.62 8.63
N ALA A 71 -6.27 3.02 7.71
CA ALA A 71 -7.14 4.17 7.91
C ALA A 71 -8.47 3.69 8.49
N PHE A 72 -9.02 4.47 9.42
CA PHE A 72 -10.31 4.18 10.04
C PHE A 72 -11.28 5.34 9.79
N VAL A 73 -12.55 5.02 9.59
CA VAL A 73 -13.65 5.99 9.46
C VAL A 73 -14.67 5.71 10.56
N ARG A 74 -15.23 6.78 11.12
CA ARG A 74 -16.31 6.69 12.10
C ARG A 74 -17.65 6.61 11.39
N TYR A 75 -18.41 5.54 11.63
CA TYR A 75 -19.75 5.31 11.12
C TYR A 75 -20.65 4.82 12.26
N GLN A 76 -21.82 5.43 12.45
CA GLN A 76 -22.75 5.11 13.54
C GLN A 76 -22.08 5.02 14.93
N CYS A 77 -21.18 5.97 15.22
CA CYS A 77 -20.37 6.04 16.44
C CYS A 77 -19.31 4.94 16.64
N GLU A 78 -19.13 4.03 15.68
CA GLU A 78 -18.13 2.96 15.70
C GLU A 78 -17.02 3.24 14.68
N ASN A 79 -15.83 2.68 14.89
CA ASN A 79 -14.70 2.82 13.95
C ASN A 79 -14.61 1.59 13.04
N PHE A 80 -14.53 1.83 11.74
CA PHE A 80 -14.38 0.79 10.72
C PHE A 80 -13.12 1.02 9.90
N GLU A 81 -12.47 -0.05 9.48
CA GLU A 81 -11.33 0.04 8.57
C GLU A 81 -11.82 0.52 7.20
N LEU A 82 -11.13 1.52 6.65
CA LEU A 82 -11.37 2.00 5.30
C LEU A 82 -10.78 0.99 4.31
N ILE A 83 -11.65 0.31 3.58
CA ILE A 83 -11.29 -0.58 2.50
C ILE A 83 -11.25 0.30 1.25
N SER A 84 -10.09 0.82 0.86
CA SER A 84 -10.00 1.84 -0.19
C SER A 84 -10.74 1.44 -1.47
N ASN A 85 -11.51 2.35 -2.06
CA ASN A 85 -12.06 2.19 -3.41
C ASN A 85 -11.31 3.15 -4.37
N SER A 86 -10.95 2.66 -5.56
CA SER A 86 -10.34 3.47 -6.63
C SER A 86 -11.33 4.50 -7.21
N ASP A 87 -12.63 4.24 -7.07
CA ASP A 87 -13.67 5.11 -7.57
C ASP A 87 -14.14 6.05 -6.47
N LYS A 88 -13.72 7.33 -6.57
CA LYS A 88 -13.91 8.41 -5.58
C LYS A 88 -15.36 8.72 -5.18
N GLN A 89 -16.35 7.98 -5.67
CA GLN A 89 -17.77 8.21 -5.38
C GLN A 89 -18.25 7.54 -4.09
N TYR A 90 -17.61 6.44 -3.66
CA TYR A 90 -18.06 5.68 -2.49
C TYR A 90 -16.89 5.29 -1.59
N LEU A 91 -17.08 5.42 -0.28
CA LEU A 91 -16.17 4.86 0.72
C LEU A 91 -16.65 3.47 1.08
N LEU A 92 -15.81 2.46 0.85
CA LEU A 92 -16.06 1.12 1.36
C LEU A 92 -15.42 1.02 2.74
N ILE A 93 -16.23 0.60 3.71
CA ILE A 93 -15.78 0.35 5.09
C ILE A 93 -16.07 -1.10 5.44
N GLY A 94 -15.25 -1.66 6.33
CA GLY A 94 -15.48 -3.01 6.83
C GLY A 94 -14.80 -3.26 8.16
N THR A 95 -15.03 -4.46 8.69
CA THR A 95 -14.44 -4.90 9.95
C THR A 95 -14.30 -6.41 9.95
N SER A 96 -13.24 -6.92 10.59
CA SER A 96 -13.08 -8.33 10.91
C SER A 96 -13.80 -8.73 12.22
N ASP A 97 -14.29 -7.76 12.99
CA ASP A 97 -15.08 -8.01 14.20
C ASP A 97 -16.51 -8.42 13.83
N SER A 98 -16.80 -9.71 13.99
CA SER A 98 -18.10 -10.30 13.68
C SER A 98 -19.26 -9.73 14.51
N LYS A 99 -19.04 -9.26 15.74
CA LYS A 99 -20.09 -8.66 16.58
C LYS A 99 -20.41 -7.27 16.08
N LEU A 100 -19.38 -6.47 15.80
CA LEU A 100 -19.54 -5.14 15.23
C LEU A 100 -20.21 -5.20 13.85
N ALA A 101 -19.84 -6.17 13.02
CA ALA A 101 -20.45 -6.42 11.72
C ALA A 101 -21.95 -6.71 11.83
N LYS A 102 -22.34 -7.65 12.69
CA LYS A 102 -23.75 -8.00 12.93
C LYS A 102 -24.58 -6.83 13.45
N LYS A 103 -24.05 -6.08 14.42
CA LYS A 103 -24.72 -4.88 14.98
C LYS A 103 -25.06 -3.86 13.89
N ASN A 104 -24.20 -3.73 12.88
CA ASN A 104 -24.32 -2.74 11.81
C ASN A 104 -24.86 -3.33 10.49
N GLY A 105 -25.31 -4.58 10.48
CA GLY A 105 -25.88 -5.23 9.30
C GLY A 105 -24.89 -5.53 8.17
N PHE A 106 -23.59 -5.65 8.46
CA PHE A 106 -22.57 -6.03 7.48
C PHE A 106 -22.52 -7.56 7.38
N TYR A 107 -23.21 -8.12 6.39
CA TYR A 107 -23.25 -9.56 6.16
C TYR A 107 -22.20 -9.98 5.12
N LYS A 108 -21.61 -11.15 5.35
CA LYS A 108 -20.73 -11.79 4.38
C LYS A 108 -21.64 -12.48 3.34
N ASN A 109 -21.61 -12.02 2.10
CA ASN A 109 -22.23 -12.71 0.97
C ASN A 109 -21.49 -14.01 0.66
#